data_AF-R9AES9-F1
#
_entry.id   AF-R9AES9-F1
#
_cell.length_a   1.000
_cell.length_b   1.000
_cell.length_c   1.000
_cell.angle_alpha   90.00
_cell.angle_beta   90.00
_cell.angle_gamma   90.00
#
_symmetry.space_group_name_H-M   'P 1'
#
loop_
_entity.id
_entity.type
_entity.pdbx_description
1 polymer ?
#
loop_
_entity_poly.entity_id
_entity_poly.type
_entity_poly.pdbx_seq_one_letter_code
_entity_poly.pdbx_strand_id
1 'polypeptide(L)'
;MLSCIFGRNHSRTGFTPPIEHLPTLEIKEPLQTSRTELDERLADLRELLIDSKLDYYLIPTTDAHASEEVAAADARLSFVSGFTGSSGIAIVGQHAAHLWTDSRYFIQAERQLSDAWTLHKDGLPGVPTWLEWLKGLCCCRIGVDPKLVAYTQAQAIGDNLRESDCVLVHTHNLVDRIWYDRPHLPLKPLFELRVQFAGVHASQKLHSVDAYLGSKRALIATALDDVAWTLNLRCHGSVPFSPVFYSYLFLSQAKKILFVHKQQLTKDVSAYLHELGVEVDDYDAVDSRLKEVSEGFTTVLASQSVSYAVAADCTFERIRTTTSPITLWKAVKNETELQGAREAYKRDGLAFVRFLAWLDGQVRAGNPNLTEWTVSGKFDEFRKALPLFKGLAYENISATGANAALPHYAAGPDAPKLDLSTPYLNDSGGQYLDGTCDTTRTVHLGTPTAEQKVAFTRVLQGHIAIDSLVFPEGTTGGHIDVLARRPLWRENLDYGHGTGHGIGSYLNVHEGPHGINKGVTFAEHPLRIGCINSNEPGYYAENRFGMRIESVVAVQAAEQEGWLKYDRLTQVPIDKRLVDFGLLDKSERNWLEAHNQDVKRMLLPMLDKSETLAKEWLERV
;
A
#
# COMPACT_ATOMS: atom_id res chain seq x y z
N MET A 1 26.39 -16.99 -34.93
CA MET A 1 26.44 -17.41 -36.34
C MET A 1 25.60 -18.67 -36.48
N LEU A 2 24.30 -18.51 -36.79
CA LEU A 2 23.42 -19.52 -37.41
C LEU A 2 22.04 -18.87 -37.52
N SER A 3 21.80 -18.34 -38.72
CA SER A 3 20.56 -17.75 -39.19
C SER A 3 19.56 -18.83 -39.56
N CYS A 4 18.28 -18.65 -39.25
CA CYS A 4 17.20 -19.28 -40.00
C CYS A 4 16.17 -18.22 -40.41
N ILE A 5 16.12 -18.01 -41.72
CA ILE A 5 15.22 -17.16 -42.49
C ILE A 5 14.04 -18.01 -42.92
N PHE A 6 12.82 -17.59 -42.62
CA PHE A 6 11.59 -17.84 -43.38
C PHE A 6 10.69 -16.63 -43.08
N GLY A 7 10.12 -15.86 -44.00
CA GLY A 7 9.68 -16.13 -45.36
C GLY A 7 8.25 -15.56 -45.44
N ARG A 8 8.11 -14.32 -45.94
CA ARG A 8 6.83 -13.62 -46.16
C ARG A 8 6.04 -14.29 -47.29
N ASN A 9 4.73 -14.50 -47.10
CA ASN A 9 3.63 -14.02 -47.96
C ASN A 9 2.36 -14.84 -47.77
N HIS A 10 1.32 -14.25 -47.18
CA HIS A 10 -0.05 -14.53 -47.58
C HIS A 10 -0.88 -13.24 -47.56
N SER A 11 -1.24 -12.82 -48.76
CA SER A 11 -2.29 -11.84 -49.04
C SER A 11 -3.65 -12.38 -48.61
N ARG A 12 -4.33 -11.67 -47.71
CA ARG A 12 -5.80 -11.74 -47.60
C ARG A 12 -6.35 -10.32 -47.46
N THR A 13 -6.93 -9.85 -48.55
CA THR A 13 -7.90 -8.77 -48.61
C THR A 13 -9.15 -9.17 -47.82
N GLY A 14 -9.60 -8.33 -46.89
CA GLY A 14 -10.84 -8.56 -46.15
C GLY A 14 -11.19 -7.41 -45.22
N PHE A 15 -11.84 -6.39 -45.78
CA PHE A 15 -12.83 -5.51 -45.15
C PHE A 15 -12.65 -5.20 -43.64
N THR A 16 -12.03 -4.06 -43.34
CA THR A 16 -12.17 -3.40 -42.04
C THR A 16 -13.49 -2.61 -42.07
N PRO A 17 -14.51 -2.93 -41.26
CA PRO A 17 -15.66 -2.05 -41.13
C PRO A 17 -15.21 -0.75 -40.45
N PRO A 18 -15.84 0.40 -40.74
CA PRO A 18 -15.51 1.64 -40.07
C PRO A 18 -15.73 1.46 -38.57
N ILE A 19 -14.69 1.78 -37.78
CA ILE A 19 -14.81 1.93 -36.34
C ILE A 19 -15.77 3.11 -36.14
N GLU A 20 -17.05 2.81 -35.91
CA GLU A 20 -17.95 3.79 -35.34
C GLU A 20 -17.34 4.20 -34.00
N HIS A 21 -17.06 5.49 -33.88
CA HIS A 21 -16.66 6.12 -32.63
C HIS A 21 -17.74 5.80 -31.57
N LEU A 22 -17.47 4.78 -30.75
CA LEU A 22 -18.17 4.61 -29.50
C LEU A 22 -17.93 5.89 -28.69
N PRO A 23 -18.98 6.52 -28.15
CA PRO A 23 -18.80 7.69 -27.31
C PRO A 23 -17.91 7.28 -26.13
N THR A 24 -16.72 7.88 -26.06
CA THR A 24 -15.94 7.91 -24.83
C THR A 24 -16.87 8.48 -23.77
N LEU A 25 -17.27 7.64 -22.82
CA LEU A 25 -17.94 8.08 -21.60
C LEU A 25 -16.95 9.01 -20.89
N GLU A 26 -17.10 10.32 -21.12
CA GLU A 26 -16.47 11.35 -20.29
C GLU A 26 -17.11 11.28 -18.89
N ILE A 27 -16.66 10.32 -18.09
CA ILE A 27 -16.84 10.37 -16.64
C ILE A 27 -15.70 11.26 -16.15
N LYS A 28 -15.92 12.58 -16.20
CA LYS A 28 -15.05 13.55 -15.53
C LYS A 28 -15.41 13.51 -14.05
N GLU A 29 -14.60 12.84 -13.25
CA GLU A 29 -14.59 13.07 -11.81
C GLU A 29 -14.36 14.57 -11.59
N PRO A 30 -15.23 15.27 -10.84
CA PRO A 30 -14.98 16.66 -10.51
C PRO A 30 -13.73 16.69 -9.63
N LEU A 31 -12.70 17.41 -10.07
CA LEU A 31 -11.63 17.80 -9.18
C LEU A 31 -12.25 18.52 -7.97
N GLN A 32 -11.90 18.10 -6.75
CA GLN A 32 -12.34 18.79 -5.52
C GLN A 32 -11.90 20.27 -5.52
N THR A 33 -10.87 20.60 -6.31
CA THR A 33 -10.31 21.94 -6.53
C THR A 33 -10.44 22.30 -8.02
N SER A 34 -10.87 23.51 -8.36
CA SER A 34 -11.02 23.87 -9.78
C SER A 34 -9.67 23.87 -10.51
N ARG A 35 -9.64 23.54 -11.81
CA ARG A 35 -8.40 23.58 -12.61
C ARG A 35 -7.73 24.97 -12.57
N THR A 36 -8.52 26.04 -12.57
CA THR A 36 -8.04 27.41 -12.43
C THR A 36 -7.28 27.62 -11.13
N GLU A 37 -7.83 27.14 -10.02
CA GLU A 37 -7.18 27.26 -8.70
C GLU A 37 -5.88 26.44 -8.62
N LEU A 38 -5.84 25.25 -9.25
CA LEU A 38 -4.60 24.47 -9.35
C LEU A 38 -3.52 25.20 -10.16
N ASP A 39 -3.91 25.85 -11.27
CA ASP A 39 -2.99 26.62 -12.10
C ASP A 39 -2.49 27.89 -11.37
N GLU A 40 -3.32 28.52 -10.54
CA GLU A 40 -2.94 29.63 -9.66
C GLU A 40 -1.91 29.19 -8.59
N ARG A 41 -2.15 28.08 -7.89
CA ARG A 41 -1.17 27.51 -6.94
C ARG A 41 0.17 27.20 -7.61
N LEU A 42 0.13 26.67 -8.84
CA LEU A 42 1.34 26.40 -9.62
C LEU A 42 2.07 27.70 -10.01
N ALA A 43 1.34 28.78 -10.31
CA ALA A 43 1.92 30.10 -10.58
C ALA A 43 2.62 30.67 -9.32
N ASP A 44 1.96 30.63 -8.16
CA ASP A 44 2.53 31.11 -6.90
C ASP A 44 3.82 30.32 -6.54
N LEU A 45 3.82 29.01 -6.75
CA LEU A 45 5.02 28.19 -6.54
C LEU A 45 6.18 28.61 -7.46
N ARG A 46 5.90 28.96 -8.71
CA ARG A 46 6.91 29.41 -9.68
C ARG A 46 7.53 30.74 -9.26
N GLU A 47 6.75 31.68 -8.71
CA GLU A 47 7.28 32.91 -8.15
C GLU A 47 8.29 32.62 -7.02
N LEU A 48 7.97 31.66 -6.14
CA LEU A 48 8.89 31.23 -5.10
C LEU A 48 10.17 30.56 -5.64
N LEU A 49 10.11 29.87 -6.77
CA LEU A 49 11.31 29.31 -7.41
C LEU A 49 12.24 30.44 -7.88
N ILE A 50 11.69 31.48 -8.51
CA ILE A 50 12.44 32.65 -8.96
C ILE A 50 13.10 33.35 -7.77
N ASP A 51 12.32 33.64 -6.72
CA ASP A 51 12.83 34.26 -5.48
C ASP A 51 13.94 33.44 -4.81
N SER A 52 13.78 32.12 -4.82
CA SER A 52 14.74 31.18 -4.22
C SER A 52 15.93 30.85 -5.14
N LYS A 53 15.95 31.41 -6.36
CA LYS A 53 16.95 31.14 -7.41
C LYS A 53 17.05 29.65 -7.72
N LEU A 54 15.90 29.01 -7.93
CA LEU A 54 15.79 27.61 -8.32
C LEU A 54 15.22 27.51 -9.75
N ASP A 55 15.74 26.55 -10.50
CA ASP A 55 15.24 26.23 -11.83
C ASP A 55 14.14 25.18 -11.76
N TYR A 56 14.29 24.22 -10.83
CA TYR A 56 13.33 23.14 -10.58
C TYR A 56 13.16 22.87 -9.08
N TYR A 57 12.03 22.28 -8.70
CA TYR A 57 11.73 21.86 -7.33
C TYR A 57 11.06 20.49 -7.31
N LEU A 58 11.56 19.60 -6.44
CA LEU A 58 11.07 18.24 -6.27
C LEU A 58 9.97 18.18 -5.20
N ILE A 59 8.84 17.56 -5.54
CA ILE A 59 7.70 17.36 -4.63
C ILE A 59 7.27 15.88 -4.66
N PRO A 60 7.80 15.03 -3.77
CA PRO A 60 7.38 13.63 -3.65
C PRO A 60 6.07 13.48 -2.87
N THR A 61 5.33 12.39 -3.11
CA THR A 61 4.27 11.90 -2.20
C THR A 61 4.91 11.15 -1.03
N THR A 62 5.22 11.88 0.05
CA THR A 62 5.75 11.32 1.30
C THR A 62 5.69 12.36 2.41
N ASP A 63 5.85 11.91 3.65
CA ASP A 63 6.17 12.76 4.81
C ASP A 63 7.64 12.59 5.24
N ALA A 64 7.99 13.14 6.40
CA ALA A 64 9.34 13.05 6.97
C ALA A 64 9.76 11.62 7.43
N HIS A 65 8.81 10.68 7.40
CA HIS A 65 8.97 9.31 7.88
C HIS A 65 8.89 8.26 6.77
N ALA A 66 8.78 8.70 5.51
CA ALA A 66 8.56 7.83 4.36
C ALA A 66 7.25 7.02 4.45
N SER A 67 6.20 7.62 5.02
CA SER A 67 4.87 7.02 5.05
C SER A 67 4.29 6.88 3.64
N GLU A 68 3.67 5.75 3.35
CA GLU A 68 2.95 5.52 2.09
C GLU A 68 1.69 6.39 1.99
N GLU A 69 0.87 6.36 3.05
CA GLU A 69 -0.27 7.24 3.22
C GLU A 69 0.14 8.43 4.07
N VAL A 70 -0.11 9.64 3.56
CA VAL A 70 0.26 10.88 4.24
C VAL A 70 -0.99 11.55 4.82
N ALA A 71 -0.87 12.17 5.99
CA ALA A 71 -1.94 13.01 6.50
C ALA A 71 -2.22 14.18 5.56
N ALA A 72 -3.42 14.76 5.62
CA ALA A 72 -3.80 15.91 4.80
C ALA A 72 -2.81 17.09 4.92
N ALA A 73 -2.15 17.25 6.08
CA ALA A 73 -1.12 18.27 6.29
C ALA A 73 0.15 18.03 5.47
N ASP A 74 0.44 16.80 5.06
CA ASP A 74 1.64 16.43 4.28
C ASP A 74 1.35 16.12 2.81
N ALA A 75 0.08 16.21 2.38
CA ALA A 75 -0.39 15.96 1.02
C ALA A 75 -0.01 17.08 0.01
N ARG A 76 1.26 17.50 0.01
CA ARG A 76 1.79 18.63 -0.77
C ARG A 76 1.68 18.43 -2.27
N LEU A 77 1.95 17.21 -2.76
CA LEU A 77 1.80 16.90 -4.18
C LEU A 77 0.34 17.08 -4.62
N SER A 78 -0.59 16.55 -3.83
CA SER A 78 -2.03 16.70 -4.07
C SER A 78 -2.45 18.17 -4.04
N PHE A 79 -1.97 18.96 -3.08
CA PHE A 79 -2.27 20.39 -3.01
C PHE A 79 -1.88 21.16 -4.29
N VAL A 80 -0.67 20.91 -4.83
CA VAL A 80 -0.17 21.66 -6.00
C VAL A 80 -0.70 21.12 -7.33
N SER A 81 -0.96 19.81 -7.43
CA SER A 81 -1.29 19.16 -8.71
C SER A 81 -2.74 18.69 -8.85
N GLY A 82 -3.46 18.53 -7.74
CA GLY A 82 -4.76 17.85 -7.69
C GLY A 82 -4.67 16.31 -7.73
N PHE A 83 -3.48 15.74 -7.95
CA PHE A 83 -3.29 14.30 -7.99
C PHE A 83 -3.29 13.69 -6.58
N THR A 84 -4.21 12.76 -6.33
CA THR A 84 -4.44 12.16 -4.99
C THR A 84 -3.94 10.72 -4.85
N GLY A 85 -3.14 10.21 -5.79
CA GLY A 85 -2.57 8.86 -5.68
C GLY A 85 -1.47 8.78 -4.63
N SER A 86 -1.31 7.60 -3.99
CA SER A 86 -0.31 7.39 -2.92
C SER A 86 1.12 7.22 -3.44
N SER A 87 1.32 7.17 -4.76
CA SER A 87 2.63 7.07 -5.40
C SER A 87 2.78 8.15 -6.46
N GLY A 88 3.75 9.04 -6.28
CA GLY A 88 4.06 10.04 -7.28
C GLY A 88 5.21 10.96 -6.88
N ILE A 89 5.86 11.54 -7.88
CA ILE A 89 6.84 12.61 -7.69
C ILE A 89 6.64 13.67 -8.77
N ALA A 90 6.50 14.93 -8.34
CA ALA A 90 6.49 16.06 -9.23
C ALA A 90 7.86 16.74 -9.31
N ILE A 91 8.14 17.26 -10.51
CA ILE A 91 9.22 18.19 -10.77
C ILE A 91 8.60 19.44 -11.38
N VAL A 92 8.60 20.54 -10.62
CA VAL A 92 8.07 21.83 -11.07
C VAL A 92 9.23 22.74 -11.41
N GLY A 93 9.23 23.31 -12.61
CA GLY A 93 10.13 24.38 -13.02
C GLY A 93 9.39 25.67 -13.33
N GLN A 94 10.16 26.73 -13.65
CA GLN A 94 9.61 28.06 -13.94
C GLN A 94 8.61 28.08 -15.10
N HIS A 95 8.76 27.15 -16.07
CA HIS A 95 7.92 27.08 -17.27
C HIS A 95 7.37 25.68 -17.58
N ALA A 96 7.54 24.71 -16.68
CA ALA A 96 7.09 23.33 -16.89
C ALA A 96 6.68 22.69 -15.56
N ALA A 97 5.79 21.69 -15.61
CA ALA A 97 5.43 20.87 -14.47
C ALA A 97 5.28 19.42 -14.93
N HIS A 98 5.95 18.51 -14.25
CA HIS A 98 6.01 17.11 -14.62
C HIS A 98 5.58 16.25 -13.43
N LEU A 99 4.80 15.20 -13.66
CA LEU A 99 4.45 14.19 -12.66
C LEU A 99 4.86 12.80 -13.17
N TRP A 100 5.60 12.05 -12.35
CA TRP A 100 5.78 10.60 -12.53
C TRP A 100 4.91 9.86 -11.52
N THR A 101 4.22 8.83 -11.99
CA THR A 101 3.50 7.87 -11.15
C THR A 101 3.52 6.50 -11.84
N ASP A 102 3.13 5.44 -11.13
CA ASP A 102 3.12 4.08 -11.65
C ASP A 102 1.76 3.67 -12.24
N SER A 103 1.70 2.46 -12.81
CA SER A 103 0.55 1.97 -13.58
C SER A 103 -0.78 1.92 -12.83
N ARG A 104 -0.77 1.95 -11.49
CA ARG A 104 -1.99 2.02 -10.67
C ARG A 104 -2.75 3.33 -10.88
N TYR A 105 -2.04 4.39 -11.30
CA TYR A 105 -2.51 5.76 -11.23
C TYR A 105 -2.51 6.50 -12.56
N PHE A 106 -2.14 5.88 -13.68
CA PHE A 106 -2.06 6.58 -14.99
C PHE A 106 -3.37 7.27 -15.37
N ILE A 107 -4.49 6.56 -15.31
CA ILE A 107 -5.80 7.09 -15.70
C ILE A 107 -6.30 8.10 -14.67
N GLN A 108 -6.07 7.86 -13.39
CA GLN A 108 -6.39 8.82 -12.32
C GLN A 108 -5.64 10.13 -12.54
N ALA A 109 -4.33 10.07 -12.82
CA ALA A 109 -3.52 11.25 -13.07
C ALA A 109 -3.98 12.03 -14.32
N GLU A 110 -4.32 11.34 -15.42
CA GLU A 110 -4.88 11.99 -16.62
C GLU A 110 -6.19 12.73 -16.34
N ARG A 111 -7.02 12.21 -15.43
CA ARG A 111 -8.28 12.85 -15.03
C ARG A 111 -8.05 14.04 -14.10
N GLN A 112 -7.12 13.89 -13.15
CA GLN A 112 -6.94 14.83 -12.05
C GLN A 112 -6.00 16.00 -12.39
N LEU A 113 -5.03 15.82 -13.29
CA LEU A 113 -4.10 16.90 -13.64
C LEU A 113 -4.75 17.97 -14.53
N SER A 114 -4.29 19.22 -14.38
CA SER A 114 -4.59 20.30 -15.33
C SER A 114 -3.68 20.19 -16.57
N ASP A 115 -4.03 20.94 -17.62
CA ASP A 115 -3.28 20.93 -18.89
C ASP A 115 -1.87 21.54 -18.75
N ALA A 116 -1.56 22.17 -17.60
CA ALA A 116 -0.23 22.70 -17.29
C ALA A 116 0.79 21.58 -16.94
N TRP A 117 0.33 20.36 -16.72
CA TRP A 117 1.15 19.23 -16.30
C TRP A 117 1.44 18.26 -17.43
N THR A 118 2.66 17.72 -17.44
CA THR A 118 3.04 16.56 -18.26
C THR A 118 3.10 15.32 -17.39
N LEU A 119 2.24 14.35 -17.67
CA LEU A 119 2.27 13.04 -17.02
C LEU A 119 3.31 12.13 -17.68
N HIS A 120 4.19 11.58 -16.87
CA HIS A 120 5.12 10.52 -17.24
C HIS A 120 4.66 9.19 -16.61
N LYS A 121 4.30 8.25 -17.47
CA LYS A 121 3.79 6.93 -17.08
C LYS A 121 4.96 5.99 -16.74
N ASP A 122 5.42 6.03 -15.50
CA ASP A 122 6.64 5.35 -15.06
C ASP A 122 6.56 3.82 -15.26
N GLY A 123 7.69 3.21 -15.61
CA GLY A 123 7.80 1.78 -15.90
C GLY A 123 7.33 1.35 -17.29
N LEU A 124 6.74 2.24 -18.10
CA LEU A 124 6.46 1.94 -19.51
C LEU A 124 7.74 2.02 -20.37
N PRO A 125 7.89 1.14 -21.38
CA PRO A 125 9.05 1.19 -22.28
C PRO A 125 9.20 2.56 -22.96
N GLY A 126 10.41 3.13 -22.87
CA GLY A 126 10.75 4.41 -23.49
C GLY A 126 10.37 5.66 -22.70
N VAL A 127 9.70 5.52 -21.55
CA VAL A 127 9.49 6.63 -20.61
C VAL A 127 10.71 6.71 -19.68
N PRO A 128 11.45 7.84 -19.65
CA PRO A 128 12.55 7.99 -18.71
C PRO A 128 12.01 8.08 -17.29
N THR A 129 12.70 7.45 -16.35
CA THR A 129 12.47 7.68 -14.92
C THR A 129 12.75 9.14 -14.58
N TRP A 130 12.17 9.65 -13.50
CA TRP A 130 12.42 11.03 -13.06
C TRP A 130 13.92 11.30 -12.78
N LEU A 131 14.67 10.29 -12.30
CA LEU A 131 16.13 10.39 -12.12
C LEU A 131 16.87 10.50 -13.47
N GLU A 132 16.48 9.71 -14.47
CA GLU A 132 17.05 9.81 -15.82
C GLU A 132 16.70 11.14 -16.48
N TRP A 133 15.49 11.66 -16.25
CA TRP A 133 15.09 12.97 -16.73
C TRP A 133 15.96 14.09 -16.15
N LEU A 134 16.26 14.03 -14.84
CA LEU A 134 17.17 14.98 -14.18
C LEU A 134 18.58 14.98 -14.80
N LYS A 135 19.09 13.83 -15.27
CA LYS A 135 20.39 13.77 -15.97
C LYS A 135 20.43 14.57 -17.27
N GLY A 136 19.27 14.77 -17.91
CA GLY A 136 19.16 15.55 -19.14
C GLY A 136 19.28 17.05 -18.94
N LEU A 137 19.29 17.53 -17.69
CA LEU A 137 19.42 18.94 -17.35
C LEU A 137 20.88 19.39 -17.34
N CYS A 138 21.11 20.70 -17.50
CA CYS A 138 22.43 21.31 -17.46
C CYS A 138 22.37 22.70 -16.84
N CYS A 139 23.35 23.04 -16.00
CA CYS A 139 23.45 24.34 -15.32
C CYS A 139 22.24 24.71 -14.46
N CYS A 140 21.54 23.73 -13.86
CA CYS A 140 20.31 23.96 -13.10
C CYS A 140 20.48 23.84 -11.58
N ARG A 141 19.69 24.60 -10.84
CA ARG A 141 19.55 24.53 -9.38
C ARG A 141 18.23 23.83 -9.05
N ILE A 142 18.32 22.64 -8.47
CA ILE A 142 17.17 21.78 -8.17
C ILE A 142 16.92 21.83 -6.67
N GLY A 143 15.79 22.38 -6.24
CA GLY A 143 15.41 22.47 -4.84
C GLY A 143 14.69 21.21 -4.34
N VAL A 144 14.90 20.86 -3.08
CA VAL A 144 14.14 19.81 -2.38
C VAL A 144 14.09 20.08 -0.87
N ASP A 145 13.00 19.70 -0.23
CA ASP A 145 12.93 19.66 1.24
C ASP A 145 13.72 18.43 1.74
N PRO A 146 14.80 18.61 2.52
CA PRO A 146 15.64 17.50 2.97
C PRO A 146 14.92 16.52 3.90
N LYS A 147 13.76 16.89 4.46
CA LYS A 147 12.94 15.97 5.25
C LYS A 147 12.17 14.97 4.38
N LEU A 148 11.89 15.31 3.12
CA LEU A 148 11.03 14.53 2.22
C LEU A 148 11.79 13.71 1.17
N VAL A 149 13.13 13.69 1.25
CA VAL A 149 13.99 12.90 0.36
C VAL A 149 14.83 11.96 1.21
N ALA A 150 14.85 10.68 0.85
CA ALA A 150 15.69 9.70 1.54
C ALA A 150 17.18 10.03 1.34
N TYR A 151 18.01 9.76 2.34
CA TYR A 151 19.45 10.01 2.27
C TYR A 151 20.11 9.31 1.07
N THR A 152 19.76 8.04 0.84
CA THR A 152 20.25 7.25 -0.31
C THR A 152 19.77 7.81 -1.65
N GLN A 153 18.54 8.31 -1.69
CA GLN A 153 17.97 8.94 -2.88
C GLN A 153 18.66 10.28 -3.19
N ALA A 154 18.94 11.10 -2.18
CA ALA A 154 19.69 12.34 -2.34
C ALA A 154 21.13 12.08 -2.83
N GLN A 155 21.79 11.02 -2.33
CA GLN A 155 23.09 10.58 -2.85
C GLN A 155 22.99 10.17 -4.33
N ALA A 156 21.97 9.37 -4.68
CA ALA A 156 21.75 8.97 -6.07
C ALA A 156 21.47 10.18 -6.97
N ILE A 157 20.69 11.17 -6.53
CA ILE A 157 20.49 12.42 -7.27
C ILE A 157 21.84 13.12 -7.47
N GLY A 158 22.62 13.32 -6.39
CA GLY A 158 23.94 13.95 -6.47
C GLY A 158 24.87 13.24 -7.45
N ASP A 159 24.89 11.90 -7.44
CA ASP A 159 25.69 11.08 -8.36
C ASP A 159 25.26 11.23 -9.82
N ASN A 160 23.95 11.26 -10.08
CA ASN A 160 23.39 11.46 -11.41
C ASN A 160 23.61 12.89 -11.93
N LEU A 161 23.78 13.86 -11.03
CA LEU A 161 24.07 15.24 -11.40
C LEU A 161 25.57 15.53 -11.58
N ARG A 162 26.50 14.60 -11.25
CA ARG A 162 27.96 14.88 -11.30
C ARG A 162 28.49 15.32 -12.66
N GLU A 163 27.91 14.81 -13.74
CA GLU A 163 28.30 15.13 -15.12
C GLU A 163 27.54 16.33 -15.69
N SER A 164 26.54 16.83 -14.96
CA SER A 164 25.80 18.05 -15.26
C SER A 164 26.31 19.19 -14.38
N ASP A 165 26.36 20.42 -14.87
CA ASP A 165 26.64 21.60 -14.01
C ASP A 165 25.43 21.95 -13.08
N CYS A 166 24.63 20.94 -12.72
CA CYS A 166 23.46 21.06 -11.87
C CYS A 166 23.82 20.82 -10.40
N VAL A 167 23.07 21.46 -9.50
CA VAL A 167 23.25 21.30 -8.06
C VAL A 167 21.93 21.03 -7.35
N LEU A 168 21.95 20.10 -6.41
CA LEU A 168 20.85 19.88 -5.47
C LEU A 168 20.94 20.92 -4.34
N VAL A 169 19.85 21.63 -4.09
CA VAL A 169 19.75 22.70 -3.10
C VAL A 169 18.70 22.30 -2.06
N HIS A 170 19.10 22.18 -0.81
CA HIS A 170 18.17 21.92 0.29
C HIS A 170 17.50 23.22 0.73
N THR A 171 16.17 23.22 0.82
CA THR A 171 15.38 24.38 1.24
C THR A 171 14.35 24.00 2.30
N HIS A 172 13.79 24.98 3.00
CA HIS A 172 12.47 24.78 3.61
C HIS A 172 11.44 24.47 2.54
N ASN A 173 10.34 23.82 2.93
CA ASN A 173 9.32 23.42 1.98
C ASN A 173 8.68 24.64 1.30
N LEU A 174 8.79 24.74 -0.03
CA LEU A 174 8.23 25.86 -0.78
C LEU A 174 6.71 25.75 -0.95
N VAL A 175 6.14 24.53 -0.95
CA VAL A 175 4.68 24.34 -1.03
C VAL A 175 4.02 24.89 0.24
N ASP A 176 4.62 24.68 1.40
CA ASP A 176 4.09 25.17 2.67
C ASP A 176 3.98 26.72 2.72
N ARG A 177 4.75 27.44 1.88
CA ARG A 177 4.72 28.91 1.81
C ARG A 177 3.54 29.48 1.01
N ILE A 178 2.95 28.69 0.11
CA ILE A 178 1.77 29.06 -0.68
C ILE A 178 0.47 28.40 -0.16
N TRP A 179 0.60 27.47 0.78
CA TRP A 179 -0.52 26.73 1.36
C TRP A 179 -1.06 27.43 2.62
N TYR A 180 -1.77 28.54 2.43
CA TYR A 180 -2.22 29.42 3.52
C TYR A 180 -3.21 28.75 4.50
N ASP A 181 -4.01 27.80 4.02
CA ASP A 181 -4.99 27.04 4.78
C ASP A 181 -4.54 25.60 5.08
N ARG A 182 -3.22 25.36 5.09
CA ARG A 182 -2.64 24.04 5.35
C ARG A 182 -3.23 23.41 6.62
N PRO A 183 -3.81 22.19 6.53
CA PRO A 183 -4.34 21.51 7.69
C PRO A 183 -3.27 21.28 8.77
N HIS A 184 -3.69 21.30 10.04
CA HIS A 184 -2.83 20.85 11.13
C HIS A 184 -2.64 19.33 11.09
N LEU A 185 -1.48 18.87 11.55
CA LEU A 185 -1.26 17.45 11.78
C LEU A 185 -2.32 16.92 12.77
N PRO A 186 -2.98 15.78 12.48
CA PRO A 186 -4.00 15.23 13.35
C PRO A 186 -3.35 14.49 14.53
N LEU A 187 -2.80 15.22 15.50
CA LEU A 187 -2.16 14.64 16.68
C LEU A 187 -3.20 14.03 17.62
N LYS A 188 -3.17 12.70 17.79
CA LYS A 188 -4.13 11.95 18.62
C LYS A 188 -3.43 11.26 19.80
N PRO A 189 -4.15 10.96 20.90
CA PRO A 189 -3.55 10.32 22.07
C PRO A 189 -3.00 8.93 21.76
N LEU A 190 -1.86 8.61 22.36
CA LEU A 190 -1.24 7.28 22.31
C LEU A 190 -1.87 6.34 23.35
N PHE A 191 -1.79 5.04 23.06
CA PHE A 191 -2.11 3.98 24.02
C PHE A 191 -1.17 2.77 23.86
N GLU A 192 -1.01 2.00 24.94
CA GLU A 192 -0.26 0.75 24.93
C GLU A 192 -1.07 -0.39 24.29
N LEU A 193 -0.47 -1.07 23.31
CA LEU A 193 -0.92 -2.35 22.82
C LEU A 193 -0.42 -3.46 23.75
N ARG A 194 -1.33 -3.91 24.62
CA ARG A 194 -1.03 -4.92 25.64
C ARG A 194 -0.50 -6.23 25.04
N VAL A 195 0.26 -6.96 25.84
CA VAL A 195 0.88 -8.26 25.48
C VAL A 195 -0.11 -9.33 25.04
N GLN A 196 -1.39 -9.24 25.43
CA GLN A 196 -2.43 -10.15 24.93
C GLN A 196 -2.64 -10.06 23.40
N PHE A 197 -2.23 -8.95 22.79
CA PHE A 197 -2.26 -8.73 21.34
C PHE A 197 -0.86 -8.79 20.74
N ALA A 198 0.13 -8.18 21.42
CA ALA A 198 1.50 -8.10 20.91
C ALA A 198 2.33 -9.39 21.11
N GLY A 199 1.92 -10.29 22.02
CA GLY A 199 2.66 -11.50 22.43
C GLY A 199 3.92 -11.26 23.26
N VAL A 200 4.62 -10.15 23.02
CA VAL A 200 5.89 -9.80 23.65
C VAL A 200 5.83 -8.37 24.18
N HIS A 201 6.31 -8.16 25.41
CA HIS A 201 6.39 -6.84 26.02
C HIS A 201 7.52 -5.99 25.40
N ALA A 202 7.33 -4.67 25.28
CA ALA A 202 8.30 -3.76 24.70
C ALA A 202 9.69 -3.84 25.36
N SER A 203 9.76 -4.08 26.67
CA SER A 203 11.05 -4.25 27.36
C SER A 203 11.89 -5.39 26.77
N GLN A 204 11.29 -6.50 26.32
CA GLN A 204 12.02 -7.60 25.69
C GLN A 204 12.49 -7.25 24.27
N LYS A 205 11.69 -6.47 23.53
CA LYS A 205 12.07 -5.94 22.22
C LYS A 205 13.26 -4.99 22.35
N LEU A 206 13.22 -4.07 23.32
CA LEU A 206 14.32 -3.15 23.62
C LEU A 206 15.60 -3.89 24.04
N HIS A 207 15.50 -4.96 24.84
CA HIS A 207 16.66 -5.81 25.18
C HIS A 207 17.26 -6.48 23.93
N SER A 208 16.41 -6.89 22.98
CA SER A 208 16.88 -7.48 21.71
C SER A 208 17.61 -6.44 20.85
N VAL A 209 17.14 -5.19 20.83
CA VAL A 209 17.85 -4.07 20.21
C VAL A 209 19.20 -3.83 20.87
N ASP A 210 19.25 -3.78 22.20
CA ASP A 210 20.50 -3.56 22.96
C ASP A 210 21.54 -4.66 22.65
N ALA A 211 21.10 -5.92 22.61
CA ALA A 211 21.95 -7.06 22.25
C ALA A 211 22.46 -6.96 20.81
N TYR A 212 21.59 -6.56 19.88
CA TYR A 212 21.95 -6.40 18.46
C TYR A 212 22.96 -5.28 18.23
N LEU A 213 22.85 -4.15 18.92
CA LEU A 213 23.69 -2.97 18.71
C LEU A 213 25.08 -3.08 19.37
N GLY A 214 25.16 -3.62 20.58
CA GLY A 214 26.39 -3.52 21.38
C GLY A 214 26.67 -2.07 21.80
N SER A 215 27.86 -1.81 22.34
CA SER A 215 28.18 -0.52 22.99
C SER A 215 28.62 0.61 22.05
N LYS A 216 29.01 0.31 20.80
CA LYS A 216 29.59 1.29 19.86
C LYS A 216 28.63 1.77 18.76
N ARG A 217 27.43 1.18 18.70
CA ARG A 217 26.43 1.45 17.67
C ARG A 217 25.15 1.97 18.30
N ALA A 218 24.46 2.82 17.56
CA ALA A 218 23.08 3.22 17.82
C ALA A 218 22.19 2.86 16.62
N LEU A 219 20.88 2.92 16.80
CA LEU A 219 19.86 2.81 15.77
C LEU A 219 18.94 4.03 15.86
N ILE A 220 18.67 4.67 14.73
CA ILE A 220 17.58 5.66 14.61
C ILE A 220 16.46 5.05 13.78
N ALA A 221 15.32 4.79 14.42
CA ALA A 221 14.10 4.37 13.76
C ALA A 221 13.31 5.62 13.35
N THR A 222 13.14 5.80 12.04
CA THR A 222 12.35 6.89 11.45
C THR A 222 10.99 6.41 10.93
N ALA A 223 10.86 5.14 10.56
CA ALA A 223 9.61 4.56 10.13
C ALA A 223 8.66 4.42 11.33
N LEU A 224 7.44 4.92 11.19
CA LEU A 224 6.50 5.06 12.31
C LEU A 224 6.02 3.71 12.85
N ASP A 225 5.92 2.70 11.99
CA ASP A 225 5.57 1.33 12.33
C ASP A 225 6.70 0.61 13.10
N ASP A 226 7.97 0.88 12.78
CA ASP A 226 9.12 0.40 13.58
C ASP A 226 9.08 0.98 15.01
N VAL A 227 8.78 2.28 15.16
CA VAL A 227 8.65 2.93 16.48
C VAL A 227 7.47 2.34 17.26
N ALA A 228 6.29 2.28 16.63
CA ALA A 228 5.08 1.74 17.22
C ALA A 228 5.26 0.28 17.67
N TRP A 229 5.84 -0.59 16.84
CA TRP A 229 6.06 -1.99 17.17
C TRP A 229 7.07 -2.17 18.31
N THR A 230 8.16 -1.40 18.31
CA THR A 230 9.23 -1.53 19.31
C THR A 230 8.73 -1.19 20.71
N LEU A 231 7.92 -0.13 20.82
CA LEU A 231 7.40 0.37 22.09
C LEU A 231 6.04 -0.20 22.48
N ASN A 232 5.44 -1.08 21.66
CA ASN A 232 4.03 -1.50 21.82
C ASN A 232 3.09 -0.30 21.99
N LEU A 233 3.36 0.82 21.31
CA LEU A 233 2.47 1.98 21.32
C LEU A 233 1.71 2.06 20.00
N ARG A 234 0.49 2.57 20.05
CA ARG A 234 -0.38 2.77 18.89
C ARG A 234 -1.14 4.07 19.01
N CYS A 235 -1.63 4.56 17.88
CA CYS A 235 -2.41 5.78 17.80
C CYS A 235 -3.44 5.68 16.67
N HIS A 236 -4.68 6.12 16.90
CA HIS A 236 -5.70 6.12 15.86
C HIS A 236 -5.88 7.49 15.25
N GLY A 237 -5.76 7.57 13.92
CA GLY A 237 -6.12 8.74 13.15
C GLY A 237 -5.07 9.85 13.14
N SER A 238 -3.83 9.56 13.55
CA SER A 238 -2.69 10.45 13.29
C SER A 238 -2.10 10.26 11.91
N VAL A 239 -1.98 9.03 11.45
CA VAL A 239 -1.72 8.71 10.04
C VAL A 239 -2.98 8.05 9.49
N PRO A 240 -3.43 8.39 8.27
CA PRO A 240 -4.58 7.72 7.65
C PRO A 240 -4.37 6.20 7.63
N PHE A 241 -5.38 5.47 8.08
CA PHE A 241 -5.49 4.00 8.05
C PHE A 241 -4.44 3.17 8.81
N SER A 242 -3.31 3.77 9.18
CA SER A 242 -2.21 3.11 9.91
C SER A 242 -2.23 3.53 11.38
N PRO A 243 -2.26 2.58 12.34
CA PRO A 243 -2.37 2.89 13.77
C PRO A 243 -1.04 3.35 14.40
N VAL A 244 -0.33 4.25 13.73
CA VAL A 244 1.01 4.75 14.07
C VAL A 244 0.97 6.24 14.43
N PHE A 245 2.10 6.79 14.91
CA PHE A 245 2.18 8.18 15.40
C PHE A 245 3.50 8.83 15.03
N TYR A 246 3.45 10.11 14.65
CA TYR A 246 4.60 10.94 14.31
C TYR A 246 5.65 10.93 15.42
N SER A 247 6.78 10.28 15.14
CA SER A 247 7.84 10.09 16.12
C SER A 247 9.15 9.63 15.49
N TYR A 248 10.23 9.82 16.24
CA TYR A 248 11.53 9.18 15.99
C TYR A 248 11.97 8.44 17.24
N LEU A 249 12.67 7.32 17.09
CA LEU A 249 13.19 6.56 18.23
C LEU A 249 14.68 6.30 18.07
N PHE A 250 15.48 6.94 18.93
CA PHE A 250 16.90 6.70 19.04
C PHE A 250 17.16 5.61 20.08
N LEU A 251 17.90 4.57 19.70
CA LEU A 251 18.19 3.41 20.53
C LEU A 251 19.68 3.13 20.60
N SER A 252 20.16 2.93 21.81
CA SER A 252 21.48 2.43 22.13
C SER A 252 21.45 1.72 23.48
N GLN A 253 22.51 0.98 23.81
CA GLN A 253 22.62 0.38 25.15
C GLN A 253 22.60 1.42 26.28
N ALA A 254 23.09 2.64 26.02
CA ALA A 254 23.20 3.69 27.03
C ALA A 254 21.94 4.55 27.14
N LYS A 255 21.25 4.80 26.03
CA LYS A 255 20.10 5.73 25.95
C LYS A 255 19.03 5.22 24.99
N LYS A 256 17.78 5.44 25.37
CA LYS A 256 16.58 5.19 24.58
C LYS A 256 15.75 6.47 24.61
N ILE A 257 15.58 7.13 23.47
CA ILE A 257 14.95 8.46 23.39
C ILE A 257 13.84 8.42 22.35
N LEU A 258 12.61 8.68 22.78
CA LEU A 258 11.46 8.87 21.92
C LEU A 258 11.24 10.37 21.68
N PHE A 259 11.35 10.80 20.43
CA PHE A 259 10.93 12.13 19.98
C PHE A 259 9.49 12.06 19.55
N VAL A 260 8.59 12.77 20.22
CA VAL A 260 7.14 12.72 19.94
C VAL A 260 6.47 14.03 20.34
N HIS A 261 5.37 14.37 19.67
CA HIS A 261 4.59 15.55 20.07
C HIS A 261 3.97 15.31 21.45
N LYS A 262 4.29 16.17 22.41
CA LYS A 262 3.81 16.05 23.80
C LYS A 262 2.29 15.97 23.93
N GLN A 263 1.56 16.55 22.98
CA GLN A 263 0.10 16.52 22.91
C GLN A 263 -0.47 15.10 22.73
N GLN A 264 0.33 14.15 22.23
CA GLN A 264 -0.07 12.76 22.05
C GLN A 264 0.08 11.93 23.34
N LEU A 265 0.86 12.41 24.31
CA LEU A 265 1.16 11.65 25.52
C LEU A 265 0.01 11.71 26.52
N THR A 266 -0.47 10.53 26.92
CA THR A 266 -1.37 10.37 28.06
C THR A 266 -0.56 10.13 29.33
N LYS A 267 -1.18 10.30 30.51
CA LYS A 267 -0.51 9.99 31.79
C LYS A 267 -0.04 8.54 31.86
N ASP A 268 -0.87 7.61 31.38
CA ASP A 268 -0.57 6.18 31.39
C ASP A 268 0.60 5.85 30.46
N VAL A 269 0.64 6.44 29.26
CA VAL A 269 1.75 6.25 28.33
C VAL A 269 3.05 6.87 28.85
N SER A 270 2.99 8.04 29.48
CA SER A 270 4.18 8.64 30.11
C SER A 270 4.72 7.78 31.25
N ALA A 271 3.84 7.19 32.08
CA ALA A 271 4.25 6.25 33.13
C ALA A 271 4.86 4.97 32.53
N TYR A 272 4.23 4.41 31.50
CA TYR A 272 4.71 3.24 30.78
C TYR A 272 6.11 3.45 30.17
N LEU A 273 6.33 4.57 29.48
CA LEU A 273 7.64 4.91 28.89
C LEU A 273 8.71 5.09 29.97
N HIS A 274 8.36 5.71 31.10
CA HIS A 274 9.26 5.84 32.24
C HIS A 274 9.64 4.47 32.82
N GLU A 275 8.69 3.54 32.96
CA GLU A 275 8.95 2.16 33.39
C GLU A 275 9.86 1.39 32.42
N LEU A 276 9.76 1.66 31.12
CA LEU A 276 10.65 1.11 30.09
C LEU A 276 12.05 1.74 30.09
N GLY A 277 12.28 2.82 30.84
CA GLY A 277 13.51 3.60 30.78
C GLY A 277 13.71 4.33 29.45
N VAL A 278 12.60 4.76 28.83
CA VAL A 278 12.61 5.55 27.59
C VAL A 278 12.46 7.03 27.95
N GLU A 279 13.50 7.82 27.64
CA GLU A 279 13.46 9.28 27.71
C GLU A 279 12.51 9.82 26.63
N VAL A 280 11.81 10.91 26.94
CA VAL A 280 10.87 11.54 26.01
C VAL A 280 11.30 12.97 25.73
N ASP A 281 11.54 13.28 24.46
CA ASP A 281 11.84 14.61 23.96
C ASP A 281 10.76 15.07 22.97
N ASP A 282 10.71 16.39 22.74
CA ASP A 282 9.75 16.96 21.80
C ASP A 282 10.09 16.55 20.36
N TYR A 283 9.07 16.30 19.54
CA TYR A 283 9.25 15.91 18.12
C TYR A 283 10.15 16.88 17.37
N ASP A 284 9.97 18.19 17.60
CA ASP A 284 10.70 19.23 16.88
C ASP A 284 12.15 19.42 17.41
N ALA A 285 12.52 18.79 18.53
CA ALA A 285 13.87 18.84 19.08
C ALA A 285 14.82 17.77 18.48
N VAL A 286 14.32 16.95 17.55
CA VAL A 286 15.06 15.83 16.95
C VAL A 286 16.38 16.27 16.33
N ASP A 287 16.41 17.44 15.67
CA ASP A 287 17.58 17.96 14.95
C ASP A 287 18.80 18.21 15.86
N SER A 288 18.58 18.98 16.92
CA SER A 288 19.59 19.40 17.88
C SER A 288 20.00 18.26 18.79
N ARG A 289 19.03 17.42 19.21
CA ARG A 289 19.29 16.32 20.14
C ARG A 289 20.00 15.15 19.47
N LEU A 290 19.63 14.77 18.25
CA LEU A 290 20.30 13.68 17.53
C LEU A 290 21.78 13.97 17.30
N LYS A 291 22.12 15.23 17.03
CA LYS A 291 23.51 15.65 16.90
C LYS A 291 24.30 15.38 18.17
N GLU A 292 23.80 15.78 19.33
CA GLU A 292 24.45 15.54 20.62
C GLU A 292 24.59 14.04 20.92
N VAL A 293 23.51 13.27 20.78
CA VAL A 293 23.53 11.87 21.22
C VAL A 293 24.29 10.95 20.27
N SER A 294 24.37 11.29 18.98
CA SER A 294 25.09 10.49 17.98
C SER A 294 26.62 10.59 18.10
N GLU A 295 27.17 11.66 18.70
CA GLU A 295 28.62 11.85 18.89
C GLU A 295 29.27 10.73 19.71
N GLY A 296 28.52 10.11 20.62
CA GLY A 296 28.97 8.99 21.44
C GLY A 296 29.16 7.67 20.68
N PHE A 297 28.77 7.59 19.39
CA PHE A 297 28.71 6.35 18.63
C PHE A 297 29.55 6.40 17.35
N THR A 298 30.23 5.30 17.06
CA THR A 298 31.02 5.16 15.81
C THR A 298 30.13 4.92 14.59
N THR A 299 28.92 4.40 14.80
CA THR A 299 27.98 4.08 13.74
C THR A 299 26.56 4.24 14.25
N VAL A 300 25.73 4.92 13.46
CA VAL A 300 24.29 5.02 13.67
C VAL A 300 23.63 4.27 12.52
N LEU A 301 23.00 3.15 12.83
CA LEU A 301 22.21 2.38 11.86
C LEU A 301 20.91 3.12 11.59
N ALA A 302 20.47 3.13 10.35
CA ALA A 302 19.19 3.69 9.95
C ALA A 302 18.58 2.87 8.80
N SER A 303 17.27 2.95 8.63
CA SER A 303 16.60 2.43 7.44
C SER A 303 17.14 3.11 6.17
N GLN A 304 17.02 2.45 5.01
CA GLN A 304 17.27 3.09 3.72
C GLN A 304 16.34 4.29 3.45
N SER A 305 15.19 4.35 4.13
CA SER A 305 14.21 5.44 4.06
C SER A 305 14.50 6.62 5.00
N VAL A 306 15.61 6.59 5.76
CA VAL A 306 16.00 7.74 6.60
C VAL A 306 16.10 9.00 5.74
N SER A 307 15.46 10.08 6.17
CA SER A 307 15.50 11.35 5.43
C SER A 307 16.92 11.93 5.42
N TYR A 308 17.22 12.73 4.39
CA TYR A 308 18.50 13.42 4.29
C TYR A 308 18.74 14.33 5.50
N ALA A 309 17.68 15.00 5.99
CA ALA A 309 17.73 15.83 7.20
C ALA A 309 18.19 15.02 8.44
N VAL A 310 17.52 13.90 8.74
CA VAL A 310 17.88 13.07 9.91
C VAL A 310 19.30 12.50 9.77
N ALA A 311 19.70 12.12 8.56
CA ALA A 311 21.06 11.65 8.31
C ALA A 311 22.11 12.74 8.55
N ALA A 312 21.80 14.00 8.20
CA ALA A 312 22.64 15.15 8.50
C ALA A 312 22.74 15.40 10.01
N ASP A 313 21.62 15.33 10.72
CA ASP A 313 21.53 15.54 12.16
C ASP A 313 22.35 14.50 12.96
N CYS A 314 22.45 13.27 12.45
CA CYS A 314 23.31 12.22 12.99
C CYS A 314 24.78 12.28 12.53
N THR A 315 25.17 13.29 11.75
CA THR A 315 26.47 13.39 11.05
C THR A 315 26.63 12.28 9.99
N PHE A 316 26.63 12.66 8.70
CA PHE A 316 26.63 11.72 7.56
C PHE A 316 27.65 10.59 7.67
N GLU A 317 28.86 10.90 8.14
CA GLU A 317 29.96 9.94 8.25
C GLU A 317 29.65 8.77 9.20
N ARG A 318 28.71 8.97 10.15
CA ARG A 318 28.28 7.96 11.13
C ARG A 318 27.11 7.12 10.65
N ILE A 319 26.28 7.63 9.74
CA ILE A 319 25.10 6.93 9.24
C ILE A 319 25.50 5.73 8.40
N ARG A 320 24.93 4.57 8.70
CA ARG A 320 25.00 3.37 7.85
C ARG A 320 23.59 2.88 7.60
N THR A 321 23.15 2.99 6.36
CA THR A 321 21.84 2.51 5.94
C THR A 321 21.86 0.99 5.80
N THR A 322 20.78 0.36 6.27
CA THR A 322 20.57 -1.09 6.22
C THR A 322 19.07 -1.35 6.22
N THR A 323 18.63 -2.57 5.89
CA THR A 323 17.30 -3.02 6.32
C THR A 323 17.28 -2.97 7.85
N SER A 324 16.29 -2.27 8.41
CA SER A 324 16.16 -2.12 9.85
C SER A 324 16.01 -3.50 10.52
N PRO A 325 16.74 -3.79 11.61
CA PRO A 325 16.54 -5.03 12.35
C PRO A 325 15.12 -5.13 12.92
N ILE A 326 14.51 -4.00 13.29
CA ILE A 326 13.12 -3.94 13.78
C ILE A 326 12.17 -4.40 12.67
N THR A 327 12.33 -3.87 11.46
CA THR A 327 11.55 -4.30 10.28
C THR A 327 11.68 -5.81 10.02
N LEU A 328 12.90 -6.36 10.12
CA LEU A 328 13.14 -7.80 9.95
C LEU A 328 12.49 -8.65 11.06
N TRP A 329 12.49 -8.16 12.30
CA TRP A 329 11.89 -8.88 13.43
C TRP A 329 10.37 -8.86 13.40
N LYS A 330 9.75 -7.70 13.12
CA LYS A 330 8.28 -7.59 13.06
C LYS A 330 7.66 -8.25 11.83
N ALA A 331 8.44 -8.43 10.75
CA ALA A 331 8.02 -9.18 9.58
C ALA A 331 7.61 -10.63 9.92
N VAL A 332 8.25 -11.23 10.94
CA VAL A 332 7.96 -12.58 11.44
C VAL A 332 7.07 -12.50 12.68
N LYS A 333 5.81 -12.88 12.53
CA LYS A 333 4.79 -12.75 13.58
C LYS A 333 4.94 -13.87 14.58
N ASN A 334 4.84 -13.53 15.86
CA ASN A 334 4.80 -14.53 16.92
C ASN A 334 3.41 -15.21 16.99
N GLU A 335 3.26 -16.28 17.77
CA GLU A 335 2.01 -17.05 17.81
C GLU A 335 0.80 -16.22 18.27
N THR A 336 0.98 -15.27 19.19
CA THR A 336 -0.11 -14.36 19.61
C THR A 336 -0.54 -13.47 18.46
N GLU A 337 0.39 -12.90 17.71
CA GLU A 337 0.10 -12.07 16.54
C GLU A 337 -0.56 -12.88 15.42
N LEU A 338 -0.09 -14.11 15.15
CA LEU A 338 -0.68 -15.02 14.16
C LEU A 338 -2.11 -15.43 14.56
N GLN A 339 -2.33 -15.78 15.83
CA GLN A 339 -3.65 -16.13 16.32
C GLN A 339 -4.59 -14.93 16.29
N GLY A 340 -4.10 -13.73 16.64
CA GLY A 340 -4.84 -12.48 16.50
C GLY A 340 -5.28 -12.24 15.06
N ALA A 341 -4.36 -12.40 14.09
CA ALA A 341 -4.67 -12.29 12.68
C ALA A 341 -5.76 -13.29 12.24
N ARG A 342 -5.65 -14.57 12.65
CA ARG A 342 -6.70 -15.58 12.35
C ARG A 342 -8.08 -15.16 12.86
N GLU A 343 -8.17 -14.64 14.07
CA GLU A 343 -9.44 -14.14 14.62
C GLU A 343 -9.92 -12.86 13.93
N ALA A 344 -9.00 -11.99 13.50
CA ALA A 344 -9.32 -10.80 12.71
C ALA A 344 -9.94 -11.15 11.36
N TYR A 345 -9.35 -12.07 10.61
CA TYR A 345 -9.90 -12.49 9.31
C TYR A 345 -11.19 -13.29 9.44
N LYS A 346 -11.41 -14.03 10.53
CA LYS A 346 -12.72 -14.65 10.81
C LYS A 346 -13.80 -13.59 11.05
N ARG A 347 -13.50 -12.58 11.88
CA ARG A 347 -14.43 -11.47 12.16
C ARG A 347 -14.71 -10.65 10.91
N ASP A 348 -13.68 -10.26 10.17
CA ASP A 348 -13.84 -9.48 8.92
C ASP A 348 -14.59 -10.30 7.85
N GLY A 349 -14.36 -11.62 7.80
CA GLY A 349 -15.14 -12.54 6.97
C GLY A 349 -16.65 -12.50 7.24
N LEU A 350 -17.07 -12.33 8.51
CA LEU A 350 -18.49 -12.13 8.83
C LEU A 350 -19.04 -10.81 8.28
N ALA A 351 -18.26 -9.72 8.32
CA ALA A 351 -18.68 -8.46 7.72
C ALA A 351 -18.85 -8.63 6.20
N PHE A 352 -17.93 -9.31 5.51
CA PHE A 352 -18.07 -9.64 4.08
C PHE A 352 -19.33 -10.46 3.79
N VAL A 353 -19.59 -11.53 4.56
CA VAL A 353 -20.78 -12.37 4.37
C VAL A 353 -22.06 -11.55 4.55
N ARG A 354 -22.13 -10.74 5.61
CA ARG A 354 -23.29 -9.86 5.87
C ARG A 354 -23.48 -8.85 4.76
N PHE A 355 -22.39 -8.24 4.31
CA PHE A 355 -22.37 -7.26 3.23
C PHE A 355 -22.83 -7.86 1.90
N LEU A 356 -22.23 -8.97 1.46
CA LEU A 356 -22.57 -9.61 0.18
C LEU A 356 -23.99 -10.18 0.19
N ALA A 357 -24.46 -10.70 1.32
CA ALA A 357 -25.85 -11.14 1.48
C ALA A 357 -26.83 -9.97 1.38
N TRP A 358 -26.52 -8.84 2.03
CA TRP A 358 -27.29 -7.61 1.91
C TRP A 358 -27.30 -7.09 0.46
N LEU A 359 -26.14 -7.03 -0.20
CA LEU A 359 -26.02 -6.53 -1.57
C LEU A 359 -26.80 -7.39 -2.56
N ASP A 360 -26.67 -8.72 -2.50
CA ASP A 360 -27.46 -9.66 -3.32
C ASP A 360 -28.97 -9.46 -3.08
N GLY A 361 -29.38 -9.28 -1.82
CA GLY A 361 -30.77 -8.99 -1.47
C GLY A 361 -31.30 -7.68 -2.09
N GLN A 362 -30.51 -6.60 -2.04
CA GLN A 362 -30.90 -5.31 -2.58
C GLN A 362 -31.00 -5.32 -4.11
N VAL A 363 -30.07 -6.00 -4.79
CA VAL A 363 -30.11 -6.18 -6.24
C VAL A 363 -31.36 -6.96 -6.64
N ARG A 364 -31.67 -8.06 -5.95
CA ARG A 364 -32.89 -8.86 -6.21
C ARG A 364 -34.19 -8.09 -5.96
N ALA A 365 -34.20 -7.19 -4.98
CA ALA A 365 -35.32 -6.29 -4.71
C ALA A 365 -35.47 -5.17 -5.76
N GLY A 366 -34.54 -5.06 -6.72
CA GLY A 366 -34.57 -4.03 -7.76
C GLY A 366 -34.25 -2.63 -7.24
N ASN A 367 -33.46 -2.50 -6.18
CA ASN A 367 -33.14 -1.20 -5.58
C ASN A 367 -32.34 -0.33 -6.58
N PRO A 368 -32.90 0.81 -7.03
CA PRO A 368 -32.26 1.64 -8.06
C PRO A 368 -31.20 2.60 -7.52
N ASN A 369 -30.94 2.60 -6.22
CA ASN A 369 -30.10 3.58 -5.51
C ASN A 369 -28.74 3.01 -5.06
N LEU A 370 -28.34 1.87 -5.62
CA LEU A 370 -27.03 1.27 -5.35
C LEU A 370 -25.98 1.97 -6.21
N THR A 371 -25.12 2.75 -5.57
CA THR A 371 -23.91 3.33 -6.18
C THR A 371 -22.69 2.72 -5.54
N GLU A 372 -21.55 2.85 -6.22
CA GLU A 372 -20.25 2.40 -5.72
C GLU A 372 -19.95 2.96 -4.31
N TRP A 373 -20.31 4.23 -4.07
CA TRP A 373 -20.17 4.92 -2.79
C TRP A 373 -21.15 4.44 -1.72
N THR A 374 -22.46 4.35 -2.02
CA THR A 374 -23.45 3.96 -1.00
C THR A 374 -23.24 2.52 -0.54
N VAL A 375 -22.79 1.65 -1.45
CA VAL A 375 -22.46 0.25 -1.17
C VAL A 375 -21.18 0.14 -0.34
N SER A 376 -20.14 0.93 -0.65
CA SER A 376 -18.92 1.02 0.17
C SER A 376 -19.24 1.45 1.61
N GLY A 377 -19.99 2.55 1.77
CA GLY A 377 -20.38 3.04 3.09
C GLY A 377 -21.22 2.04 3.88
N LYS A 378 -22.06 1.22 3.20
CA LYS A 378 -22.79 0.14 3.86
C LYS A 378 -21.87 -0.95 4.38
N PHE A 379 -20.79 -1.26 3.66
CA PHE A 379 -19.84 -2.26 4.12
C PHE A 379 -19.10 -1.78 5.40
N ASP A 380 -18.74 -0.50 5.45
CA ASP A 380 -18.16 0.10 6.66
C ASP A 380 -19.04 -0.07 7.90
N GLU A 381 -20.37 0.06 7.76
CA GLU A 381 -21.29 -0.16 8.87
C GLU A 381 -21.19 -1.58 9.43
N PHE A 382 -21.05 -2.60 8.57
CA PHE A 382 -20.89 -3.98 9.01
C PHE A 382 -19.57 -4.20 9.75
N ARG A 383 -18.47 -3.57 9.30
CA ARG A 383 -17.17 -3.64 10.01
C ARG A 383 -17.19 -2.89 11.32
N LYS A 384 -17.75 -1.68 11.35
CA LYS A 384 -17.87 -0.84 12.57
C LYS A 384 -18.61 -1.54 13.71
N ALA A 385 -19.51 -2.45 13.39
CA ALA A 385 -20.26 -3.23 14.36
C ALA A 385 -19.46 -4.42 14.97
N LEU A 386 -18.30 -4.78 14.39
CA LEU A 386 -17.50 -5.90 14.87
C LEU A 386 -16.65 -5.53 16.11
N PRO A 387 -16.43 -6.49 17.03
CA PRO A 387 -15.56 -6.27 18.17
C PRO A 387 -14.12 -6.02 17.70
N LEU A 388 -13.38 -5.25 18.51
CA LEU A 388 -11.98 -4.87 18.30
C LEU A 388 -11.71 -3.98 17.08
N PHE A 389 -12.72 -3.62 16.27
CA PHE A 389 -12.56 -2.72 15.12
C PHE A 389 -12.11 -1.32 15.54
N LYS A 390 -11.18 -0.74 14.78
CA LYS A 390 -10.56 0.55 15.08
C LYS A 390 -10.43 1.50 13.89
N GLY A 391 -10.93 1.11 12.73
CA GLY A 391 -10.87 1.90 11.51
C GLY A 391 -10.61 1.02 10.30
N LEU A 392 -10.65 1.61 9.12
CA LEU A 392 -10.25 0.94 7.89
C LEU A 392 -8.73 0.83 7.80
N ALA A 393 -8.24 -0.18 7.09
CA ALA A 393 -6.81 -0.39 6.83
C ALA A 393 -6.31 0.39 5.60
N TYR A 394 -7.22 0.83 4.73
CA TYR A 394 -7.05 1.71 3.57
C TYR A 394 -8.43 2.16 3.09
N GLU A 395 -8.50 3.11 2.13
CA GLU A 395 -9.76 3.53 1.54
C GLU A 395 -10.38 2.37 0.74
N ASN A 396 -11.66 2.08 0.98
CA ASN A 396 -12.32 0.97 0.29
C ASN A 396 -12.42 1.23 -1.22
N ILE A 397 -12.03 0.23 -1.99
CA ILE A 397 -12.26 0.19 -3.44
C ILE A 397 -13.57 -0.56 -3.66
N SER A 398 -14.57 0.15 -4.17
CA SER A 398 -15.90 -0.39 -4.47
C SER A 398 -16.24 0.02 -5.89
N ALA A 399 -16.17 -0.91 -6.84
CA ALA A 399 -16.12 -0.54 -8.24
C ALA A 399 -16.85 -1.54 -9.17
N THR A 400 -17.44 -1.02 -10.24
CA THR A 400 -18.00 -1.76 -11.38
C THR A 400 -17.50 -1.16 -12.68
N GLY A 401 -17.67 -1.87 -13.80
CA GLY A 401 -17.38 -1.35 -15.13
C GLY A 401 -15.96 -0.78 -15.25
N ALA A 402 -15.85 0.35 -15.96
CA ALA A 402 -14.58 1.03 -16.17
C ALA A 402 -13.84 1.42 -14.87
N ASN A 403 -14.56 1.70 -13.78
CA ASN A 403 -13.95 2.05 -12.50
C ASN A 403 -13.23 0.85 -11.88
N ALA A 404 -13.73 -0.37 -12.06
CA ALA A 404 -13.05 -1.58 -11.58
C ALA A 404 -11.74 -1.88 -12.31
N ALA A 405 -11.52 -1.28 -13.49
CA ALA A 405 -10.25 -1.39 -14.22
C ALA A 405 -9.15 -0.47 -13.65
N LEU A 406 -9.45 0.35 -12.66
CA LEU A 406 -8.49 1.20 -11.96
C LEU A 406 -8.09 0.49 -10.65
N PRO A 407 -6.83 0.03 -10.51
CA PRO A 407 -6.46 -0.81 -9.38
C PRO A 407 -6.75 -0.20 -8.00
N HIS A 408 -6.65 1.12 -7.86
CA HIS A 408 -6.78 1.91 -6.62
C HIS A 408 -7.92 2.95 -6.70
N TYR A 409 -9.03 2.63 -7.37
CA TYR A 409 -10.20 3.52 -7.44
C TYR A 409 -10.83 3.79 -6.07
N ALA A 410 -11.11 5.05 -5.76
CA ALA A 410 -11.90 5.44 -4.60
C ALA A 410 -13.22 6.07 -5.06
N ALA A 411 -14.35 5.52 -4.61
CA ALA A 411 -15.65 6.06 -4.94
C ALA A 411 -15.91 7.38 -4.20
N GLY A 412 -16.49 8.37 -4.88
CA GLY A 412 -16.95 9.62 -4.28
C GLY A 412 -18.48 9.70 -4.15
N PRO A 413 -19.04 10.74 -3.48
CA PRO A 413 -20.50 10.91 -3.34
C PRO A 413 -21.30 10.94 -4.65
N ASP A 414 -20.64 11.31 -5.75
CA ASP A 414 -21.17 11.38 -7.11
C ASP A 414 -20.93 10.10 -7.94
N ALA A 415 -20.38 9.05 -7.32
CA ALA A 415 -20.06 7.80 -8.00
C ALA A 415 -21.28 7.19 -8.73
N PRO A 416 -21.07 6.54 -9.88
CA PRO A 416 -22.14 5.99 -10.69
C PRO A 416 -22.89 4.87 -9.97
N LYS A 417 -24.06 4.54 -10.51
CA LYS A 417 -24.79 3.33 -10.13
C LYS A 417 -23.99 2.09 -10.47
N LEU A 418 -24.16 1.03 -9.69
CA LEU A 418 -23.55 -0.26 -10.00
C LEU A 418 -23.97 -0.76 -11.39
N ASP A 419 -23.00 -1.08 -12.24
CA ASP A 419 -23.26 -1.77 -13.50
C ASP A 419 -23.38 -3.28 -13.28
N LEU A 420 -24.62 -3.79 -13.31
CA LEU A 420 -24.94 -5.20 -13.08
C LEU A 420 -24.52 -6.12 -14.24
N SER A 421 -24.09 -5.57 -15.38
CA SER A 421 -23.58 -6.33 -16.55
C SER A 421 -22.07 -6.61 -16.47
N THR A 422 -21.41 -6.04 -15.46
CA THR A 422 -19.97 -6.21 -15.23
C THR A 422 -19.70 -6.77 -13.83
N PRO A 423 -18.49 -7.31 -13.58
CA PRO A 423 -18.10 -7.70 -12.23
C PRO A 423 -18.10 -6.49 -11.29
N TYR A 424 -18.55 -6.71 -10.05
CA TYR A 424 -18.37 -5.81 -8.92
C TYR A 424 -17.12 -6.24 -8.15
N LEU A 425 -16.12 -5.38 -8.12
CA LEU A 425 -14.89 -5.55 -7.35
C LEU A 425 -15.03 -4.78 -6.04
N ASN A 426 -14.82 -5.47 -4.93
CA ASN A 426 -14.63 -4.85 -3.63
C ASN A 426 -13.28 -5.26 -3.04
N ASP A 427 -12.41 -4.29 -2.83
CA ASP A 427 -11.17 -4.44 -2.08
C ASP A 427 -11.24 -3.53 -0.86
N SER A 428 -11.16 -4.12 0.33
CA SER A 428 -11.30 -3.40 1.57
C SER A 428 -10.78 -4.18 2.77
N GLY A 429 -10.36 -3.42 3.78
CA GLY A 429 -9.67 -3.95 4.95
C GLY A 429 -10.00 -3.20 6.24
N GLY A 430 -9.91 -3.89 7.36
CA GLY A 430 -10.15 -3.35 8.70
C GLY A 430 -8.92 -3.43 9.59
N GLN A 431 -8.71 -2.40 10.41
CA GLN A 431 -7.80 -2.43 11.55
C GLN A 431 -8.54 -2.95 12.78
N TYR A 432 -8.03 -4.02 13.36
CA TYR A 432 -8.49 -4.59 14.61
C TYR A 432 -7.34 -4.60 15.62
N LEU A 433 -7.63 -4.48 16.92
CA LEU A 433 -6.58 -4.47 17.97
C LEU A 433 -5.61 -5.67 17.90
N ASP A 434 -6.03 -6.76 17.29
CA ASP A 434 -5.33 -8.03 17.16
C ASP A 434 -4.94 -8.38 15.71
N GLY A 435 -5.14 -7.49 14.73
CA GLY A 435 -4.71 -7.75 13.36
C GLY A 435 -5.13 -6.68 12.35
N THR A 436 -4.47 -6.71 11.19
CA THR A 436 -4.80 -5.86 10.02
C THR A 436 -5.35 -6.77 8.91
N CYS A 437 -6.53 -6.43 8.40
CA CYS A 437 -7.21 -7.18 7.35
C CYS A 437 -7.05 -6.50 6.00
N ASP A 438 -6.88 -7.31 4.96
CA ASP A 438 -6.83 -6.93 3.56
C ASP A 438 -7.52 -8.02 2.73
N THR A 439 -8.52 -7.68 1.94
CA THR A 439 -9.31 -8.67 1.18
C THR A 439 -10.03 -8.03 0.01
N THR A 440 -9.65 -8.47 -1.18
CA THR A 440 -10.43 -8.29 -2.40
C THR A 440 -11.32 -9.49 -2.75
N ARG A 441 -12.59 -9.22 -3.04
CA ARG A 441 -13.48 -10.15 -3.77
C ARG A 441 -14.10 -9.47 -4.97
N THR A 442 -14.09 -10.20 -6.09
CA THR A 442 -14.87 -9.86 -7.27
C THR A 442 -16.06 -10.80 -7.38
N VAL A 443 -17.27 -10.24 -7.48
CA VAL A 443 -18.53 -10.98 -7.63
C VAL A 443 -19.28 -10.49 -8.87
N HIS A 444 -20.24 -11.26 -9.37
CA HIS A 444 -21.11 -10.81 -10.47
C HIS A 444 -22.56 -10.63 -10.00
N LEU A 445 -23.16 -9.47 -10.25
CA LEU A 445 -24.54 -9.17 -9.79
C LEU A 445 -25.63 -9.47 -10.84
N GLY A 446 -25.24 -9.71 -12.09
CA GLY A 446 -26.09 -10.22 -13.18
C GLY A 446 -25.58 -11.54 -13.78
N THR A 447 -25.52 -11.63 -15.11
CA THR A 447 -24.93 -12.78 -15.84
C THR A 447 -23.57 -12.42 -16.46
N PRO A 448 -22.47 -13.12 -16.12
CA PRO A 448 -21.16 -12.81 -16.68
C PRO A 448 -21.01 -13.28 -18.13
N THR A 449 -20.25 -12.52 -18.91
CA THR A 449 -19.86 -12.86 -20.29
C THR A 449 -18.78 -13.95 -20.32
N ALA A 450 -18.59 -14.60 -21.48
CA ALA A 450 -17.53 -15.59 -21.66
C ALA A 450 -16.13 -15.00 -21.38
N GLU A 451 -15.88 -13.78 -21.84
CA GLU A 451 -14.61 -13.09 -21.63
C GLU A 451 -14.35 -12.80 -20.14
N GLN A 452 -15.34 -12.28 -19.43
CA GLN A 452 -15.24 -12.04 -17.98
C GLN A 452 -14.94 -13.35 -17.23
N LYS A 453 -15.56 -14.47 -17.63
CA LYS A 453 -15.31 -15.77 -17.02
C LYS A 453 -13.91 -16.30 -17.29
N VAL A 454 -13.42 -16.17 -18.53
CA VAL A 454 -12.04 -16.57 -18.88
C VAL A 454 -11.04 -15.77 -18.06
N ALA A 455 -11.15 -14.44 -18.04
CA ALA A 455 -10.28 -13.57 -17.27
C ALA A 455 -10.30 -13.91 -15.78
N PHE A 456 -11.49 -14.05 -15.17
CA PHE A 456 -11.62 -14.36 -13.74
C PHE A 456 -11.03 -15.72 -13.42
N THR A 457 -11.22 -16.70 -14.30
CA THR A 457 -10.67 -18.03 -14.08
C THR A 457 -9.15 -18.03 -14.17
N ARG A 458 -8.53 -17.25 -15.06
CA ARG A 458 -7.06 -17.10 -15.09
C ARG A 458 -6.52 -16.43 -13.84
N VAL A 459 -7.19 -15.39 -13.34
CA VAL A 459 -6.85 -14.76 -12.06
C VAL A 459 -6.98 -15.78 -10.91
N LEU A 460 -8.06 -16.54 -10.86
CA LEU A 460 -8.28 -17.59 -9.87
C LEU A 460 -7.20 -18.69 -9.92
N GLN A 461 -6.80 -19.14 -11.11
CA GLN A 461 -5.71 -20.11 -11.25
C GLN A 461 -4.39 -19.56 -10.68
N GLY A 462 -4.11 -18.27 -10.93
CA GLY A 462 -2.95 -17.61 -10.34
C GLY A 462 -3.01 -17.57 -8.82
N HIS A 463 -4.19 -17.24 -8.27
CA HIS A 463 -4.43 -17.20 -6.83
C HIS A 463 -4.24 -18.57 -6.19
N ILE A 464 -4.81 -19.63 -6.79
CA ILE A 464 -4.68 -21.02 -6.33
C ILE A 464 -3.22 -21.47 -6.37
N ALA A 465 -2.47 -21.09 -7.42
CA ALA A 465 -1.08 -21.48 -7.58
C ALA A 465 -0.19 -20.97 -6.43
N ILE A 466 -0.51 -19.80 -5.86
CA ILE A 466 0.17 -19.27 -4.67
C ILE A 466 -0.38 -19.90 -3.39
N ASP A 467 -1.71 -19.91 -3.20
CA ASP A 467 -2.36 -20.39 -1.96
C ASP A 467 -2.01 -21.86 -1.65
N SER A 468 -1.90 -22.70 -2.69
CA SER A 468 -1.59 -24.14 -2.55
C SER A 468 -0.10 -24.49 -2.61
N LEU A 469 0.79 -23.48 -2.66
CA LEU A 469 2.20 -23.71 -2.88
C LEU A 469 2.89 -24.39 -1.68
N VAL A 470 3.71 -25.39 -1.99
CA VAL A 470 4.72 -25.97 -1.08
C VAL A 470 6.10 -25.66 -1.66
N PHE A 471 6.96 -25.03 -0.89
CA PHE A 471 8.22 -24.44 -1.39
C PHE A 471 9.37 -24.61 -0.38
N PRO A 472 10.64 -24.69 -0.82
CA PRO A 472 11.76 -24.88 0.10
C PRO A 472 12.05 -23.59 0.89
N GLU A 473 12.60 -23.75 2.09
CA GLU A 473 13.15 -22.64 2.87
C GLU A 473 14.20 -21.85 2.05
N GLY A 474 14.24 -20.53 2.26
CA GLY A 474 15.10 -19.63 1.48
C GLY A 474 14.45 -19.08 0.19
N THR A 475 13.26 -19.58 -0.18
CA THR A 475 12.48 -19.01 -1.30
C THR A 475 12.03 -17.58 -0.98
N THR A 476 12.19 -16.66 -1.93
CA THR A 476 11.73 -15.27 -1.84
C THR A 476 10.44 -15.10 -2.65
N GLY A 477 9.67 -14.05 -2.38
CA GLY A 477 8.44 -13.80 -3.13
C GLY A 477 8.70 -13.47 -4.62
N GLY A 478 9.86 -12.92 -4.96
CA GLY A 478 10.29 -12.72 -6.35
C GLY A 478 10.43 -14.02 -7.15
N HIS A 479 10.78 -15.15 -6.50
CA HIS A 479 10.84 -16.45 -7.16
C HIS A 479 9.46 -17.00 -7.53
N ILE A 480 8.40 -16.62 -6.80
CA ILE A 480 7.07 -17.24 -6.91
C ILE A 480 6.01 -16.33 -7.53
N ASP A 481 6.25 -15.01 -7.67
CA ASP A 481 5.35 -14.05 -8.34
C ASP A 481 4.90 -14.53 -9.74
N VAL A 482 5.81 -15.14 -10.50
CA VAL A 482 5.51 -15.68 -11.83
C VAL A 482 4.43 -16.78 -11.83
N LEU A 483 4.24 -17.50 -10.73
CA LEU A 483 3.24 -18.56 -10.63
C LEU A 483 1.82 -18.01 -10.74
N ALA A 484 1.58 -16.83 -10.17
CA ALA A 484 0.30 -16.14 -10.26
C ALA A 484 0.03 -15.55 -11.65
N ARG A 485 1.08 -15.14 -12.37
CA ARG A 485 0.99 -14.54 -13.72
C ARG A 485 0.85 -15.55 -14.84
N ARG A 486 1.47 -16.73 -14.70
CA ARG A 486 1.54 -17.74 -15.75
C ARG A 486 0.18 -18.08 -16.40
N PRO A 487 -0.94 -18.22 -15.66
CA PRO A 487 -2.24 -18.48 -16.27
C PRO A 487 -2.74 -17.32 -17.16
N LEU A 488 -2.51 -16.07 -16.75
CA LEU A 488 -2.87 -14.88 -17.52
C LEU A 488 -2.01 -14.74 -18.78
N TRP A 489 -0.70 -14.99 -18.68
CA TRP A 489 0.22 -14.92 -19.82
C TRP A 489 -0.14 -15.89 -20.95
N ARG A 490 -0.80 -17.02 -20.65
CA ARG A 490 -1.32 -17.93 -21.69
C ARG A 490 -2.37 -17.29 -22.59
N GLU A 491 -3.06 -16.28 -22.10
CA GLU A 491 -4.06 -15.48 -22.82
C GLU A 491 -3.50 -14.13 -23.28
N ASN A 492 -2.18 -13.90 -23.14
CA ASN A 492 -1.51 -12.61 -23.37
C ASN A 492 -2.05 -11.47 -22.47
N LEU A 493 -2.49 -11.81 -21.25
CA LEU A 493 -2.95 -10.86 -20.24
C LEU A 493 -1.90 -10.72 -19.12
N ASP A 494 -1.89 -9.59 -18.40
CA ASP A 494 -1.04 -9.38 -17.22
C ASP A 494 -1.70 -8.32 -16.29
N TYR A 495 -1.09 -8.06 -15.12
CA TYR A 495 -1.46 -6.99 -14.19
C TYR A 495 -0.24 -6.14 -13.78
N GLY A 496 -0.46 -4.83 -13.62
CA GLY A 496 0.59 -3.83 -13.43
C GLY A 496 1.19 -3.73 -12.02
N HIS A 497 0.71 -4.51 -11.05
CA HIS A 497 1.16 -4.49 -9.66
C HIS A 497 1.82 -5.81 -9.23
N GLY A 498 2.34 -5.88 -7.99
CA GLY A 498 2.88 -7.12 -7.40
C GLY A 498 1.78 -8.16 -7.13
N THR A 499 2.15 -9.43 -6.95
CA THR A 499 1.20 -10.50 -6.57
C THR A 499 0.80 -10.43 -5.09
N GLY A 500 1.60 -9.76 -4.26
CA GLY A 500 1.25 -9.48 -2.88
C GLY A 500 2.35 -8.77 -2.12
N HIS A 501 2.04 -8.33 -0.91
CA HIS A 501 2.91 -7.61 0.02
C HIS A 501 2.85 -8.28 1.40
N GLY A 502 3.70 -7.87 2.35
CA GLY A 502 3.52 -8.29 3.73
C GLY A 502 2.40 -7.51 4.42
N ILE A 503 1.83 -8.07 5.49
CA ILE A 503 0.78 -7.45 6.31
C ILE A 503 1.27 -7.29 7.75
N GLY A 504 1.10 -6.10 8.33
CA GLY A 504 1.43 -5.81 9.73
C GLY A 504 0.45 -6.38 10.75
N SER A 505 0.91 -6.57 11.99
CA SER A 505 0.04 -6.95 13.12
C SER A 505 -0.51 -5.69 13.80
N TYR A 506 -1.71 -5.27 13.39
CA TYR A 506 -2.30 -4.00 13.81
C TYR A 506 -1.32 -2.84 13.59
N LEU A 507 -0.86 -2.73 12.35
CA LEU A 507 0.12 -1.78 11.82
C LEU A 507 -0.26 -1.49 10.35
N ASN A 508 0.69 -1.10 9.52
CA ASN A 508 0.47 -0.85 8.10
C ASN A 508 -0.07 -2.11 7.41
N VAL A 509 -1.02 -1.90 6.50
CA VAL A 509 -1.52 -2.98 5.62
C VAL A 509 -0.43 -3.42 4.65
N HIS A 510 0.36 -2.49 4.11
CA HIS A 510 1.57 -2.78 3.35
C HIS A 510 2.78 -2.76 4.29
N GLU A 511 3.30 -3.94 4.62
CA GLU A 511 4.46 -4.10 5.50
C GLU A 511 5.58 -4.86 4.80
N GLY A 512 6.75 -4.23 4.68
CA GLY A 512 7.98 -4.87 4.23
C GLY A 512 8.73 -5.64 5.33
N PRO A 513 9.84 -6.30 4.98
CA PRO A 513 10.53 -6.18 3.70
C PRO A 513 10.27 -7.37 2.74
N HIS A 514 9.56 -8.40 3.21
CA HIS A 514 9.11 -9.51 2.38
C HIS A 514 7.83 -9.14 1.63
N GLY A 515 7.58 -9.81 0.50
CA GLY A 515 6.42 -9.57 -0.37
C GLY A 515 6.52 -10.43 -1.62
N ILE A 516 5.40 -10.68 -2.30
CA ILE A 516 5.34 -11.48 -3.52
C ILE A 516 5.35 -10.53 -4.72
N ASN A 517 6.55 -10.10 -5.11
CA ASN A 517 6.74 -9.10 -6.15
C ASN A 517 8.06 -9.34 -6.89
N LYS A 518 8.07 -9.05 -8.20
CA LYS A 518 9.23 -9.17 -9.10
C LYS A 518 10.38 -8.17 -8.82
N GLY A 519 10.17 -7.18 -7.94
CA GLY A 519 11.17 -6.17 -7.60
C GLY A 519 12.42 -6.77 -6.95
N VAL A 520 13.59 -6.21 -7.27
CA VAL A 520 14.90 -6.72 -6.84
C VAL A 520 15.03 -6.78 -5.31
N THR A 521 14.49 -5.80 -4.59
CA THR A 521 14.52 -5.75 -3.12
C THR A 521 13.82 -6.93 -2.47
N PHE A 522 12.72 -7.43 -3.05
CA PHE A 522 11.99 -8.59 -2.53
C PHE A 522 12.77 -9.89 -2.70
N ALA A 523 13.71 -9.95 -3.65
CA ALA A 523 14.57 -11.11 -3.85
C ALA A 523 15.63 -11.27 -2.75
N GLU A 524 15.87 -10.25 -1.92
CA GLU A 524 16.85 -10.26 -0.83
C GLU A 524 16.24 -10.75 0.50
N HIS A 525 14.92 -10.92 0.56
CA HIS A 525 14.17 -11.22 1.79
C HIS A 525 13.35 -12.51 1.65
N PRO A 526 13.93 -13.67 2.03
CA PRO A 526 13.22 -14.94 2.02
C PRO A 526 11.97 -14.92 2.88
N LEU A 527 10.95 -15.63 2.41
CA LEU A 527 9.75 -15.92 3.17
C LEU A 527 10.09 -16.89 4.32
N ARG A 528 9.61 -16.60 5.52
CA ARG A 528 9.91 -17.36 6.75
C ARG A 528 8.62 -17.69 7.48
N ILE A 529 8.63 -18.76 8.27
CA ILE A 529 7.51 -19.10 9.15
C ILE A 529 7.12 -17.86 9.97
N GLY A 530 5.83 -17.54 9.99
CA GLY A 530 5.29 -16.35 10.65
C GLY A 530 5.21 -15.10 9.77
N CYS A 531 5.80 -15.09 8.57
CA CYS A 531 5.50 -14.05 7.57
C CYS A 531 4.03 -14.13 7.18
N ILE A 532 3.34 -12.99 7.15
CA ILE A 532 1.99 -12.84 6.61
C ILE A 532 2.08 -12.06 5.31
N ASN A 533 1.37 -12.50 4.27
CA ASN A 533 1.35 -11.90 2.94
C ASN A 533 -0.05 -11.86 2.32
N SER A 534 -0.36 -10.84 1.53
CA SER A 534 -1.45 -10.92 0.55
C SER A 534 -1.08 -11.84 -0.62
N ASN A 535 -2.10 -12.39 -1.27
CA ASN A 535 -2.06 -13.16 -2.51
C ASN A 535 -3.21 -12.66 -3.40
N GLU A 536 -2.91 -11.70 -4.26
CA GLU A 536 -3.87 -10.78 -4.86
C GLU A 536 -3.71 -10.60 -6.39
N PRO A 537 -3.58 -11.67 -7.20
CA PRO A 537 -3.55 -11.49 -8.64
C PRO A 537 -4.82 -10.79 -9.15
N GLY A 538 -4.66 -10.05 -10.25
CA GLY A 538 -5.75 -9.30 -10.87
C GLY A 538 -5.67 -9.27 -12.39
N TYR A 539 -6.68 -8.67 -12.99
CA TYR A 539 -6.70 -8.30 -14.40
C TYR A 539 -7.60 -7.08 -14.58
N TYR A 540 -7.12 -6.11 -15.36
CA TYR A 540 -7.80 -4.84 -15.58
C TYR A 540 -7.92 -4.57 -17.08
N ALA A 541 -9.13 -4.76 -17.61
CA ALA A 541 -9.46 -4.40 -18.98
C ALA A 541 -9.85 -2.92 -19.01
N GLU A 542 -8.92 -2.09 -19.48
CA GLU A 542 -9.05 -0.63 -19.50
C GLU A 542 -10.40 -0.19 -20.08
N ASN A 543 -11.06 0.76 -19.40
CA ASN A 543 -12.37 1.33 -19.77
C ASN A 543 -13.53 0.32 -19.85
N ARG A 544 -13.36 -0.91 -19.32
CA ARG A 544 -14.37 -1.98 -19.44
C ARG A 544 -14.73 -2.62 -18.11
N PHE A 545 -13.79 -3.35 -17.50
CA PHE A 545 -13.98 -4.04 -16.23
C PHE A 545 -12.62 -4.40 -15.62
N GLY A 546 -12.58 -4.62 -14.31
CA GLY A 546 -11.45 -5.25 -13.67
C GLY A 546 -11.88 -6.25 -12.60
N MET A 547 -10.91 -7.03 -12.16
CA MET A 547 -11.10 -8.09 -11.18
C MET A 547 -9.81 -8.34 -10.45
N ARG A 548 -9.94 -8.66 -9.17
CA ARG A 548 -8.85 -9.12 -8.30
C ARG A 548 -9.42 -10.14 -7.31
N ILE A 549 -8.61 -11.13 -6.98
CA ILE A 549 -8.94 -12.15 -5.98
C ILE A 549 -7.81 -12.15 -4.98
N GLU A 550 -8.11 -11.72 -3.76
CA GLU A 550 -7.11 -11.54 -2.74
C GLU A 550 -7.45 -12.26 -1.46
N SER A 551 -6.51 -13.06 -1.00
CA SER A 551 -6.56 -13.62 0.34
C SER A 551 -5.22 -13.41 1.00
N VAL A 552 -5.24 -13.23 2.32
CA VAL A 552 -4.03 -13.15 3.12
C VAL A 552 -3.68 -14.53 3.64
N VAL A 553 -2.40 -14.85 3.55
CA VAL A 553 -1.80 -16.14 3.88
C VAL A 553 -0.64 -15.95 4.86
N ALA A 554 -0.47 -16.87 5.80
CA ALA A 554 0.68 -16.94 6.70
C ALA A 554 1.60 -18.09 6.29
N VAL A 555 2.90 -17.87 6.28
CA VAL A 555 3.89 -18.92 6.01
C VAL A 555 3.99 -19.83 7.24
N GLN A 556 3.92 -21.14 7.01
CA GLN A 556 4.06 -22.19 8.03
C GLN A 556 4.96 -23.33 7.53
N ALA A 557 5.42 -24.16 8.44
CA ALA A 557 6.14 -25.38 8.06
C ALA A 557 5.24 -26.33 7.26
N ALA A 558 5.78 -26.94 6.21
CA ALA A 558 5.16 -28.08 5.55
C ALA A 558 5.41 -29.37 6.35
N GLU A 559 4.84 -30.50 5.90
CA GLU A 559 5.04 -31.79 6.56
C GLU A 559 6.49 -32.29 6.50
N GLN A 560 7.19 -31.98 5.41
CA GLN A 560 8.59 -32.33 5.22
C GLN A 560 9.50 -31.21 5.74
N GLU A 561 10.50 -31.56 6.55
CA GLU A 561 11.51 -30.62 7.06
C GLU A 561 12.24 -29.88 5.93
N GLY A 562 12.50 -28.58 6.12
CA GLY A 562 13.10 -27.69 5.12
C GLY A 562 12.13 -27.20 4.05
N TRP A 563 10.84 -27.55 4.14
CA TRP A 563 9.78 -27.06 3.27
C TRP A 563 8.75 -26.24 4.04
N LEU A 564 8.19 -25.26 3.33
CA LEU A 564 7.20 -24.30 3.79
C LEU A 564 5.93 -24.44 2.95
N LYS A 565 4.82 -24.00 3.51
CA LYS A 565 3.52 -23.86 2.85
C LYS A 565 2.78 -22.64 3.39
N TYR A 566 1.67 -22.30 2.78
CA TYR A 566 0.78 -21.25 3.27
C TYR A 566 -0.36 -21.78 4.15
N ASP A 567 -0.78 -20.99 5.13
CA ASP A 567 -2.01 -21.09 5.91
C ASP A 567 -2.91 -19.90 5.54
N ARG A 568 -4.09 -20.14 4.97
CA ARG A 568 -4.97 -19.03 4.55
C ARG A 568 -5.70 -18.45 5.76
N LEU A 569 -5.54 -17.14 5.96
CA LEU A 569 -6.23 -16.39 7.00
C LEU A 569 -7.62 -15.94 6.55
N THR A 570 -7.73 -15.36 5.35
CA THR A 570 -9.00 -14.81 4.82
C THR A 570 -10.12 -15.84 4.75
N GLN A 571 -11.28 -15.49 5.32
CA GLN A 571 -12.48 -16.34 5.38
C GLN A 571 -13.63 -15.71 4.58
N VAL A 572 -13.50 -15.61 3.26
CA VAL A 572 -14.54 -15.05 2.38
C VAL A 572 -14.70 -15.95 1.15
N PRO A 573 -15.93 -16.40 0.81
CA PRO A 573 -16.10 -17.31 -0.30
C PRO A 573 -15.81 -16.64 -1.66
N ILE A 574 -15.45 -17.45 -2.65
CA ILE A 574 -15.20 -17.01 -4.02
C ILE A 574 -16.45 -17.28 -4.88
N ASP A 575 -16.84 -16.31 -5.71
CA ASP A 575 -18.05 -16.39 -6.52
C ASP A 575 -17.90 -17.36 -7.70
N LYS A 576 -18.52 -18.54 -7.58
CA LYS A 576 -18.50 -19.59 -8.62
C LYS A 576 -19.19 -19.18 -9.93
N ARG A 577 -20.01 -18.12 -9.94
CA ARG A 577 -20.70 -17.65 -11.17
C ARG A 577 -19.72 -17.15 -12.22
N LEU A 578 -18.61 -16.54 -11.78
CA LEU A 578 -17.55 -16.01 -12.65
C LEU A 578 -16.59 -17.10 -13.15
N VAL A 579 -16.72 -18.35 -12.68
CA VAL A 579 -15.78 -19.42 -13.04
C VAL A 579 -16.19 -20.09 -14.35
N ASP A 580 -15.24 -20.23 -15.27
CA ASP A 580 -15.28 -21.19 -16.36
C ASP A 580 -14.64 -22.50 -15.89
N PHE A 581 -15.48 -23.43 -15.44
CA PHE A 581 -15.02 -24.73 -14.97
C PHE A 581 -14.27 -25.53 -16.05
N GLY A 582 -14.48 -25.24 -17.35
CA GLY A 582 -13.76 -25.90 -18.44
C GLY A 582 -12.25 -25.59 -18.45
N LEU A 583 -11.84 -24.46 -17.86
CA LEU A 583 -10.44 -24.05 -17.76
C LEU A 583 -9.74 -24.57 -16.49
N LEU A 584 -10.52 -24.98 -15.49
CA LEU A 584 -9.99 -25.52 -14.23
C LEU A 584 -9.67 -27.00 -14.35
N ASP A 585 -8.48 -27.38 -13.88
CA ASP A 585 -8.12 -28.78 -13.68
C ASP A 585 -8.82 -29.39 -12.45
N LYS A 586 -8.63 -30.69 -12.23
CA LYS A 586 -9.29 -31.41 -11.13
C LYS A 586 -8.85 -30.88 -9.76
N SER A 587 -7.58 -30.56 -9.57
CA SER A 587 -7.05 -30.02 -8.31
C SER A 587 -7.64 -28.64 -8.01
N GLU A 588 -7.70 -27.75 -9.01
CA GLU A 588 -8.21 -26.40 -8.88
C GLU A 588 -9.72 -26.41 -8.56
N ARG A 589 -10.50 -27.29 -9.20
CA ARG A 589 -11.93 -27.46 -8.87
C ARG A 589 -12.14 -27.95 -7.44
N ASN A 590 -11.35 -28.93 -7.02
CA ASN A 590 -11.40 -29.45 -5.66
C ASN A 590 -11.00 -28.39 -4.64
N TRP A 591 -9.97 -27.60 -4.93
CA TRP A 591 -9.53 -26.49 -4.07
C TRP A 591 -10.65 -25.46 -3.92
N LEU A 592 -11.33 -25.07 -5.00
CA LEU A 592 -12.39 -24.05 -4.94
C LEU A 592 -13.58 -24.52 -4.10
N GLU A 593 -13.99 -25.78 -4.28
CA GLU A 593 -15.07 -26.35 -3.48
C GLU A 593 -14.66 -26.47 -2.02
N ALA A 594 -13.46 -26.97 -1.73
CA ALA A 594 -12.94 -27.06 -0.37
C ALA A 594 -12.85 -25.68 0.30
N HIS A 595 -12.34 -24.67 -0.42
CA HIS A 595 -12.26 -23.29 0.05
C HIS A 595 -13.62 -22.76 0.48
N ASN A 596 -14.63 -22.80 -0.39
CA ASN A 596 -15.96 -22.27 -0.04
C ASN A 596 -16.61 -23.08 1.10
N GLN A 597 -16.41 -24.41 1.15
CA GLN A 597 -16.94 -25.23 2.25
C GLN A 597 -16.26 -24.96 3.59
N ASP A 598 -14.95 -24.69 3.59
CA ASP A 598 -14.20 -24.33 4.78
C ASP A 598 -14.68 -22.98 5.35
N VAL A 599 -14.90 -21.99 4.47
CA VAL A 599 -15.45 -20.69 4.88
C VAL A 599 -16.85 -20.86 5.48
N LYS A 600 -17.74 -21.66 4.85
CA LYS A 600 -19.06 -21.97 5.41
C LYS A 600 -18.96 -22.60 6.79
N ARG A 601 -18.12 -23.63 6.94
CA ARG A 601 -17.93 -24.35 8.21
C ARG A 601 -17.42 -23.41 9.31
N MET A 602 -16.56 -22.46 8.96
CA MET A 602 -16.01 -21.49 9.91
C MET A 602 -17.05 -20.44 10.33
N LEU A 603 -17.79 -19.86 9.37
CA LEU A 603 -18.58 -18.65 9.62
C LEU A 603 -20.05 -18.91 9.93
N LEU A 604 -20.67 -19.97 9.42
CA LEU A 604 -22.09 -20.27 9.70
C LEU A 604 -22.41 -20.35 11.20
N PRO A 605 -21.58 -21.00 12.05
CA PRO A 605 -21.85 -21.07 13.48
C PRO A 605 -21.75 -19.72 14.20
N MET A 606 -21.06 -18.74 13.61
CA MET A 606 -20.84 -17.42 14.21
C MET A 606 -21.95 -16.42 13.89
N LEU A 607 -22.79 -16.69 12.89
CA LEU A 607 -23.94 -15.85 12.56
C LEU A 607 -25.08 -16.08 13.56
N ASP A 608 -25.70 -14.99 14.02
CA ASP A 608 -26.81 -15.07 14.96
C ASP A 608 -28.03 -15.75 14.33
N LYS A 609 -28.90 -16.35 15.15
CA LYS A 609 -30.12 -17.04 14.66
C LYS A 609 -31.06 -16.09 13.90
N SER A 610 -31.04 -14.80 14.20
CA SER A 610 -31.81 -13.76 13.53
C SER A 610 -31.26 -13.35 12.17
N GLU A 611 -30.00 -13.69 11.83
CA GLU A 611 -29.34 -13.29 10.58
C GLU A 611 -29.68 -14.24 9.43
N THR A 612 -30.97 -14.47 9.19
CA THR A 612 -31.46 -15.45 8.21
C THR A 612 -30.94 -15.17 6.80
N LEU A 613 -30.93 -13.90 6.37
CA LEU A 613 -30.44 -13.51 5.05
C LEU A 613 -28.96 -13.90 4.83
N ALA A 614 -28.10 -13.63 5.81
CA ALA A 614 -26.67 -13.95 5.72
C ALA A 614 -26.42 -15.47 5.73
N LYS A 615 -27.17 -16.22 6.55
CA LYS A 615 -27.08 -17.68 6.61
C LYS A 615 -27.50 -18.34 5.31
N GLU A 616 -28.69 -18.01 4.81
CA GLU A 616 -29.19 -18.55 3.56
C GLU A 616 -28.30 -18.17 2.38
N TRP A 617 -27.76 -16.95 2.38
CA TRP A 617 -26.80 -16.54 1.36
C TRP A 617 -25.55 -17.41 1.43
N LEU A 618 -24.91 -17.54 2.61
CA LEU A 618 -23.67 -18.29 2.80
C LEU A 618 -23.85 -19.79 2.48
N GLU A 619 -25.00 -20.39 2.80
CA GLU A 619 -25.30 -21.78 2.45
C GLU A 619 -25.32 -22.02 0.94
N ARG A 620 -25.72 -21.03 0.13
CA ARG A 620 -25.81 -21.14 -1.34
C ARG A 620 -24.47 -21.00 -2.07
N VAL A 621 -23.46 -20.35 -1.46
CA VAL A 621 -22.20 -19.94 -2.15
C VAL A 621 -21.31 -21.11 -2.57
#